data_AF-A0A7U3NLI9-F1
#
_entry.id   AF-A0A7U3NLI9-F1
#
_cell.length_a   1.000
_cell.length_b   1.000
_cell.length_c   1.000
_cell.angle_alpha   90.00
_cell.angle_beta   90.00
_cell.angle_gamma   90.00
#
_symmetry.space_group_name_H-M   'P 1'
#
loop_
_entity.id
_entity.type
_entity.pdbx_description
1 polymer ?
#
loop_
_entity_poly.entity_id
_entity_poly.type
_entity_poly.pdbx_seq_one_letter_code
_entity_poly.pdbx_strand_id
1 'polypeptide(L)'
;MTTMAVETQGSIPWWSGNARLTQLSGRLLGAHVAHAGLIVFWAGAITLFEFTKYDVSRPMYEQGLILLPHLATLGLGVGDGGQIIDTYPYFVIGVLHLISSAVLGAGGIYHAVVGPEILPENKTFSGFFGYDWEDEDKMTTIIGIHLLLLGLGAWLLVAKAVFWGGIYDPQVASVRIITEPTLNPIRIFGYLFGWFGSQGMAAVNNLEDVIGGHIWVGILCIAGGFWHIFTQPFAWAKKVLFWSGEAYLCYSLGALAYMGFFAAYFVSVNDTVYPTVFYGSLGLSTDASGVVTVRTWLATSHLALAIVFLCGHLWHAFRVRVIAAGLNFQQGVVNYAGIPEMGNLDTPVNASDITLNFLKYLPIYRPGLSPFSRGLEIGMAHGYFLLGPFVKLGPLRNTELGSQAGLLATIALLLILSVCLWLYSSTSFSDGKPAVGELPENMKTGKSWQEFNVGWTIGGCGGALFAFLLLTNSSLFF
;
A
#
# COMPACT_ATOMS: atom_id res chain seq x y z
N MET A 1 31.42 -14.63 -17.47
CA MET A 1 31.75 -13.26 -17.06
C MET A 1 31.12 -12.31 -18.06
N THR A 2 29.85 -11.99 -17.84
CA THR A 2 29.16 -10.93 -18.56
C THR A 2 29.37 -9.66 -17.75
N THR A 3 30.15 -8.73 -18.29
CA THR A 3 30.30 -7.38 -17.75
C THR A 3 28.93 -6.73 -17.67
N MET A 4 28.34 -6.70 -16.47
CA MET A 4 27.20 -5.85 -16.19
C MET A 4 27.62 -4.41 -16.48
N ALA A 5 26.89 -3.75 -17.38
CA ALA A 5 27.06 -2.33 -17.63
C ALA A 5 26.78 -1.60 -16.31
N VAL A 6 27.84 -1.19 -15.63
CA VAL A 6 27.77 -0.24 -14.52
C VAL A 6 27.16 1.03 -15.11
N GLU A 7 25.91 1.34 -14.74
CA GLU A 7 25.35 2.66 -15.00
C GLU A 7 26.32 3.69 -14.40
N THR A 8 27.03 4.43 -15.25
CA THR A 8 27.87 5.53 -14.80
C THR A 8 26.98 6.53 -14.09
N GLN A 9 27.30 6.97 -12.86
CA GLN A 9 26.45 7.84 -12.02
C GLN A 9 25.82 9.05 -12.73
N GLY A 10 26.42 9.53 -13.84
CA GLY A 10 25.88 10.59 -14.70
C GLY A 10 24.66 10.23 -15.56
N SER A 11 24.29 8.95 -15.71
CA SER A 11 23.13 8.51 -16.52
C SER A 11 21.82 8.43 -15.72
N ILE A 12 21.88 8.43 -14.38
CA ILE A 12 20.68 8.39 -13.54
C ILE A 12 20.04 9.79 -13.52
N PRO A 13 18.77 9.96 -13.92
CA PRO A 13 18.11 11.28 -13.94
C PRO A 13 17.87 11.84 -12.52
N TRP A 14 17.64 13.15 -12.42
CA TRP A 14 17.55 13.84 -11.12
C TRP A 14 16.42 13.31 -10.21
N TRP A 15 15.29 12.89 -10.79
CA TRP A 15 14.13 12.39 -10.06
C TRP A 15 14.37 11.01 -9.40
N SER A 16 15.40 10.28 -9.80
CA SER A 16 15.88 9.03 -9.17
C SER A 16 17.27 9.21 -8.55
N GLY A 17 17.65 10.44 -8.22
CA GLY A 17 19.02 10.80 -7.80
C GLY A 17 19.58 10.00 -6.62
N ASN A 18 18.73 9.55 -5.68
CA ASN A 18 19.20 8.74 -4.54
C ASN A 18 19.76 7.37 -4.95
N ALA A 19 19.40 6.84 -6.13
CA ALA A 19 19.98 5.60 -6.64
C ALA A 19 21.49 5.73 -6.90
N ARG A 20 22.02 6.96 -7.08
CA ARG A 20 23.46 7.23 -7.21
C ARG A 20 24.24 6.92 -5.93
N LEU A 21 23.56 6.85 -4.77
CA LEU A 21 24.17 6.59 -3.47
C LEU A 21 24.41 5.11 -3.19
N THR A 22 23.94 4.20 -4.05
CA THR A 22 23.95 2.75 -3.79
C THR A 22 25.35 2.22 -3.47
N GLN A 23 26.40 2.78 -4.10
CA GLN A 23 27.79 2.38 -3.90
C GLN A 23 28.61 3.39 -3.08
N LEU A 24 27.95 4.37 -2.45
CA LEU A 24 28.58 5.42 -1.65
C LEU A 24 28.23 5.21 -0.16
N SER A 25 28.80 4.18 0.46
CA SER A 25 28.44 3.74 1.82
C SER A 25 28.50 4.85 2.89
N GLY A 26 29.44 5.78 2.79
CA GLY A 26 29.54 6.92 3.71
C GLY A 26 28.46 7.98 3.47
N ARG A 27 28.19 8.32 2.20
CA ARG A 27 27.10 9.25 1.85
C ARG A 27 25.73 8.67 2.18
N LEU A 28 25.54 7.36 1.92
CA LEU A 28 24.31 6.64 2.21
C LEU A 28 24.08 6.52 3.72
N LEU A 29 25.12 6.29 4.52
CA LEU A 29 25.06 6.39 5.98
C LEU A 29 24.56 7.78 6.40
N GLY A 30 25.13 8.85 5.83
CA GLY A 30 24.70 10.22 6.10
C GLY A 30 23.22 10.46 5.80
N ALA A 31 22.73 9.96 4.67
CA ALA A 31 21.31 10.03 4.31
C ALA A 31 20.41 9.30 5.32
N HIS A 32 20.79 8.10 5.77
CA HIS A 32 20.02 7.34 6.76
C HIS A 32 20.00 8.02 8.13
N VAL A 33 21.15 8.51 8.60
CA VAL A 33 21.25 9.20 9.90
C VAL A 33 20.50 10.53 9.88
N ALA A 34 20.59 11.30 8.79
CA ALA A 34 19.80 12.51 8.61
C ALA A 34 18.30 12.22 8.59
N HIS A 35 17.87 11.17 7.91
CA HIS A 35 16.47 10.75 7.88
C HIS A 35 15.96 10.29 9.26
N ALA A 36 16.78 9.56 10.03
CA ALA A 36 16.48 9.26 11.42
C ALA A 36 16.34 10.54 12.26
N GLY A 37 17.18 11.54 12.01
CA GLY A 37 17.05 12.88 12.59
C GLY A 37 15.70 13.53 12.30
N LEU A 38 15.17 13.42 11.07
CA LEU A 38 13.84 13.94 10.72
C LEU A 38 12.71 13.24 11.49
N ILE A 39 12.78 11.92 11.65
CA ILE A 39 11.79 11.14 12.44
C ILE A 39 11.80 11.60 13.90
N VAL A 40 12.99 11.69 14.50
CA VAL A 40 13.15 12.09 15.90
C VAL A 40 12.79 13.57 16.11
N PHE A 41 13.07 14.43 15.12
CA PHE A 41 12.64 15.83 15.11
C PHE A 41 11.11 15.93 15.11
N TRP A 42 10.45 15.18 14.22
CA TRP A 42 8.98 15.14 14.15
C TRP A 42 8.38 14.68 15.48
N ALA A 43 8.90 13.62 16.08
CA ALA A 43 8.42 13.13 17.37
C ALA A 43 8.51 14.22 18.45
N GLY A 44 9.67 14.88 18.59
CA GLY A 44 9.85 15.96 19.57
C GLY A 44 9.00 17.19 19.29
N ALA A 45 9.03 17.70 18.05
CA ALA A 45 8.32 18.90 17.64
C ALA A 45 6.80 18.73 17.73
N ILE A 46 6.26 17.59 17.28
CA ILE A 46 4.82 17.33 17.32
C ILE A 46 4.35 17.04 18.75
N THR A 47 5.13 16.35 19.59
CA THR A 47 4.77 16.20 21.01
C THR A 47 4.70 17.56 21.71
N LEU A 48 5.65 18.46 21.46
CA LEU A 48 5.61 19.81 22.02
C LEU A 48 4.47 20.64 21.43
N PHE A 49 4.18 20.51 20.14
CA PHE A 49 3.03 21.16 19.52
C PHE A 49 1.71 20.72 20.15
N GLU A 50 1.49 19.40 20.26
CA GLU A 50 0.33 18.82 20.93
C GLU A 50 0.23 19.29 22.38
N PHE A 51 1.35 19.29 23.12
CA PHE A 51 1.42 19.80 24.49
C PHE A 51 0.93 21.25 24.61
N THR A 52 1.30 22.16 23.68
CA THR A 52 0.82 23.56 23.72
C THR A 52 -0.67 23.73 23.42
N LYS A 53 -1.30 22.71 22.82
CA LYS A 53 -2.73 22.72 22.45
C LYS A 53 -3.59 21.87 23.37
N TYR A 54 -2.97 21.10 24.25
CA TYR A 54 -3.68 20.16 25.10
C TYR A 54 -4.44 20.86 26.22
N ASP A 55 -5.74 20.63 26.27
CA ASP A 55 -6.65 21.04 27.33
C ASP A 55 -7.04 19.83 28.18
N VAL A 56 -6.56 19.80 29.42
CA VAL A 56 -6.83 18.72 30.39
C VAL A 56 -8.30 18.63 30.80
N SER A 57 -9.10 19.68 30.56
CA SER A 57 -10.54 19.68 30.89
C SER A 57 -11.39 18.91 29.88
N ARG A 58 -10.79 18.52 28.74
CA ARG A 58 -11.48 17.81 27.65
C ARG A 58 -10.87 16.43 27.43
N PRO A 59 -11.65 15.45 26.92
CA PRO A 59 -11.11 14.15 26.54
C PRO A 59 -9.98 14.27 25.51
N MET A 60 -8.96 13.42 25.63
CA MET A 60 -7.77 13.49 24.78
C MET A 60 -8.11 13.21 23.30
N TYR A 61 -9.02 12.27 23.05
CA TYR A 61 -9.41 11.85 21.69
C TYR A 61 -10.18 12.91 20.89
N GLU A 62 -10.69 13.97 21.52
CA GLU A 62 -11.47 15.05 20.86
C GLU A 62 -10.61 16.23 20.40
N GLN A 63 -9.29 16.16 20.63
CA GLN A 63 -8.38 17.29 20.46
C GLN A 63 -7.40 17.12 19.29
N GLY A 64 -7.54 16.04 18.51
CA GLY A 64 -6.66 15.77 17.36
C GLY A 64 -5.22 15.44 17.76
N LEU A 65 -5.03 14.83 18.93
CA LEU A 65 -3.72 14.47 19.49
C LEU A 65 -3.40 13.03 19.11
N ILE A 66 -2.24 12.77 18.51
CA ILE A 66 -1.79 11.43 18.12
C ILE A 66 -0.62 10.93 18.97
N LEU A 67 0.23 11.80 19.54
CA LEU A 67 1.40 11.38 20.31
C LEU A 67 1.14 11.34 21.82
N LEU A 68 0.42 12.31 22.38
CA LEU A 68 0.08 12.29 23.81
C LEU A 68 -0.68 11.03 24.24
N PRO A 69 -1.63 10.47 23.45
CA PRO A 69 -2.23 9.17 23.74
C PRO A 69 -1.22 8.01 23.90
N HIS A 70 -0.15 7.99 23.10
CA HIS A 70 0.88 6.96 23.21
C HIS A 70 1.67 7.09 24.52
N LEU A 71 1.98 8.32 24.94
CA LEU A 71 2.65 8.57 26.22
C LEU A 71 1.76 8.23 27.42
N ALA A 72 0.48 8.58 27.34
CA ALA A 72 -0.52 8.22 28.35
C ALA A 72 -0.71 6.70 28.47
N THR A 73 -0.69 5.97 27.35
CA THR A 73 -0.76 4.50 27.35
C THR A 73 0.42 3.85 28.08
N LEU A 74 1.61 4.46 28.02
CA LEU A 74 2.77 4.06 28.82
C LEU A 74 2.65 4.42 30.32
N GLY A 75 1.51 4.95 30.76
CA GLY A 75 1.21 5.32 32.14
C GLY A 75 1.93 6.59 32.61
N LEU A 76 2.43 7.42 31.68
CA LEU A 76 3.13 8.65 32.02
C LEU A 76 2.12 9.77 32.30
N GLY A 77 2.13 10.31 33.53
CA GLY A 77 1.28 11.44 33.88
C GLY A 77 -0.21 11.11 34.06
N VAL A 78 -0.55 9.83 34.11
CA VAL A 78 -1.94 9.33 34.14
C VAL A 78 -2.31 8.87 35.56
N GLY A 79 -3.49 9.27 36.04
CA GLY A 79 -4.13 8.79 37.26
C GLY A 79 -5.33 7.88 36.98
N ASP A 80 -6.16 7.68 37.99
CA ASP A 80 -7.35 6.84 37.89
C ASP A 80 -8.36 7.37 36.86
N GLY A 81 -9.10 6.47 36.23
CA GLY A 81 -10.05 6.78 35.16
C GLY A 81 -9.41 7.28 33.86
N GLY A 82 -8.07 7.27 33.74
CA GLY A 82 -7.35 7.85 32.61
C GLY A 82 -7.22 9.37 32.69
N GLN A 83 -7.46 9.98 33.85
CA GLN A 83 -7.25 11.42 34.04
C GLN A 83 -5.77 11.78 33.93
N ILE A 84 -5.45 12.85 33.21
CA ILE A 84 -4.07 13.36 33.17
C ILE A 84 -3.83 14.26 34.38
N ILE A 85 -2.93 13.83 35.26
CA ILE A 85 -2.61 14.49 36.54
C ILE A 85 -1.26 15.22 36.52
N ASP A 86 -0.37 14.86 35.60
CA ASP A 86 0.93 15.50 35.42
C ASP A 86 1.34 15.49 33.93
N THR A 87 1.55 16.68 33.35
CA THR A 87 1.96 16.81 31.95
C THR A 87 3.46 17.00 31.77
N TYR A 88 4.23 17.10 32.86
CA TYR A 88 5.68 17.29 32.81
C TYR A 88 6.42 16.17 32.04
N PRO A 89 6.08 14.87 32.18
CA PRO A 89 6.70 13.82 31.38
C PRO A 89 6.57 14.02 29.87
N TYR A 90 5.43 14.56 29.40
CA TYR A 90 5.20 14.81 27.98
C TYR A 90 6.13 15.92 27.46
N PHE A 91 6.28 17.00 28.24
CA PHE A 91 7.23 18.07 27.93
C PHE A 91 8.67 17.54 27.87
N VAL A 92 9.10 16.78 28.88
CA VAL A 92 10.46 16.21 28.94
C VAL A 92 10.73 15.34 27.71
N ILE A 93 9.82 14.43 27.36
CA ILE A 93 9.98 13.54 26.21
C ILE A 93 10.05 14.34 24.91
N GLY A 94 9.19 15.34 24.73
CA GLY A 94 9.23 16.23 23.57
C GLY A 94 10.57 16.94 23.42
N VAL A 95 11.10 17.52 24.52
CA VAL A 95 12.40 18.19 24.54
C VAL A 95 13.56 17.22 24.26
N LEU A 96 13.57 16.05 24.89
CA LEU A 96 14.64 15.06 24.70
C LEU A 96 14.71 14.58 23.25
N HIS A 97 13.58 14.32 22.59
CA HIS A 97 13.54 13.98 21.17
C HIS A 97 14.02 15.16 20.32
N LEU A 98 13.56 16.38 20.59
CA LEU A 98 13.97 17.56 19.82
C LEU A 98 15.49 17.79 19.89
N ILE A 99 16.10 17.70 21.07
CA ILE A 99 17.57 17.84 21.23
C ILE A 99 18.30 16.69 20.56
N SER A 100 17.84 15.45 20.74
CA SER A 100 18.46 14.27 20.12
C SER A 100 18.44 14.35 18.59
N SER A 101 17.38 14.93 18.01
CA SER A 101 17.27 15.15 16.57
C SER A 101 18.36 16.05 16.00
N ALA A 102 18.81 17.05 16.77
CA ALA A 102 19.89 17.95 16.36
C ALA A 102 21.23 17.21 16.27
N VAL A 103 21.49 16.29 17.21
CA VAL A 103 22.69 15.44 17.21
C VAL A 103 22.68 14.51 15.99
N LEU A 104 21.54 13.85 15.73
CA LEU A 104 21.38 13.00 14.54
C LEU A 104 21.50 13.81 13.25
N GLY A 105 20.88 14.99 13.16
CA GLY A 105 20.98 15.88 12.02
C GLY A 105 22.42 16.32 11.74
N ALA A 106 23.16 16.70 12.78
CA ALA A 106 24.58 17.06 12.66
C ALA A 106 25.43 15.89 12.16
N GLY A 107 25.25 14.68 12.72
CA GLY A 107 25.94 13.47 12.25
C GLY A 107 25.57 13.10 10.81
N GLY A 108 24.29 13.21 10.45
CA GLY A 108 23.80 12.96 9.10
C GLY A 108 24.39 13.91 8.07
N ILE A 109 24.41 15.22 8.35
CA ILE A 109 25.04 16.23 7.48
C ILE A 109 26.54 15.99 7.36
N TYR A 110 27.23 15.70 8.47
CA TYR A 110 28.65 15.39 8.45
C TYR A 110 28.94 14.22 7.49
N HIS A 111 28.28 13.09 7.65
CA HIS A 111 28.52 11.93 6.78
C HIS A 111 28.04 12.15 5.33
N ALA A 112 26.97 12.91 5.13
CA ALA A 112 26.43 13.18 3.80
C ALA A 112 27.29 14.17 3.00
N VAL A 113 28.00 15.12 3.64
CA VAL A 113 28.68 16.23 2.94
C VAL A 113 30.19 16.29 3.21
N VAL A 114 30.64 16.01 4.44
CA VAL A 114 32.04 16.22 4.85
C VAL A 114 32.85 14.94 4.95
N GLY A 115 32.25 13.88 5.48
CA GLY A 115 32.90 12.58 5.69
C GLY A 115 33.29 11.87 4.39
N PRO A 116 34.02 10.75 4.49
CA PRO A 116 34.42 9.97 3.32
C PRO A 116 33.20 9.47 2.55
N GLU A 117 33.27 9.48 1.22
CA GLU A 117 32.12 9.09 0.38
C GLU A 117 31.83 7.59 0.48
N ILE A 118 32.90 6.80 0.61
CA ILE A 118 32.91 5.35 0.77
C ILE A 118 33.68 5.06 2.06
N LEU A 119 33.08 4.28 2.95
CA LEU A 119 33.72 3.83 4.18
C LEU A 119 34.78 2.76 3.84
N PRO A 120 35.98 2.82 4.45
CA PRO A 120 37.03 1.88 4.15
C PRO A 120 36.65 0.46 4.57
N GLU A 121 37.11 -0.54 3.83
CA GLU A 121 36.98 -1.96 4.14
C GLU A 121 38.37 -2.53 4.44
N ASN A 122 38.76 -2.56 5.71
CA ASN A 122 40.07 -3.05 6.14
C ASN A 122 40.01 -3.58 7.59
N LYS A 123 41.14 -4.07 8.11
CA LYS A 123 41.20 -4.65 9.48
C LYS A 123 41.23 -3.62 10.62
N THR A 124 41.02 -2.34 10.33
CA THR A 124 40.95 -1.29 11.36
C THR A 124 39.54 -1.16 11.93
N PHE A 125 39.38 -0.43 13.03
CA PHE A 125 38.07 -0.11 13.57
C PHE A 125 37.16 0.60 12.55
N SER A 126 37.68 1.59 11.79
CA SER A 126 36.92 2.22 10.70
C SER A 126 36.55 1.23 9.60
N GLY A 127 37.43 0.24 9.37
CA GLY A 127 37.23 -0.85 8.43
C GLY A 127 36.04 -1.76 8.74
N PHE A 128 35.64 -1.82 10.01
CA PHE A 128 34.44 -2.54 10.43
C PHE A 128 33.14 -1.92 9.90
N PHE A 129 33.13 -0.64 9.50
CA PHE A 129 31.90 0.02 9.03
C PHE A 129 31.72 -0.02 7.51
N GLY A 130 32.77 -0.32 6.75
CA GLY A 130 32.66 -0.60 5.32
C GLY A 130 31.86 -1.88 5.06
N TYR A 131 31.18 -1.93 3.92
CA TYR A 131 30.40 -3.09 3.49
C TYR A 131 30.20 -3.10 1.97
N ASP A 132 30.12 -4.31 1.43
CA ASP A 132 29.61 -4.61 0.10
C ASP A 132 28.22 -5.25 0.24
N TRP A 133 27.26 -4.85 -0.59
CA TRP A 133 25.92 -5.45 -0.62
C TRP A 133 25.95 -6.95 -0.97
N GLU A 134 26.95 -7.40 -1.72
CA GLU A 134 27.14 -8.80 -2.09
C GLU A 134 27.89 -9.61 -1.00
N ASP A 135 28.49 -8.95 0.00
CA ASP A 135 29.04 -9.63 1.18
C ASP A 135 27.91 -10.05 2.11
N GLU A 136 27.40 -11.26 1.85
CA GLU A 136 26.28 -11.84 2.57
C GLU A 136 26.56 -11.98 4.09
N ASP A 137 27.82 -12.23 4.48
CA ASP A 137 28.21 -12.41 5.89
C ASP A 137 28.25 -11.05 6.61
N LYS A 138 28.70 -10.01 5.91
CA LYS A 138 28.63 -8.64 6.42
C LYS A 138 27.18 -8.20 6.59
N MET A 139 26.31 -8.53 5.63
CA MET A 139 24.88 -8.23 5.71
C MET A 139 24.20 -8.97 6.88
N THR A 140 24.51 -10.24 7.13
CA THR A 140 23.98 -10.96 8.31
C THR A 140 24.51 -10.39 9.62
N THR A 141 25.77 -9.95 9.65
CA THR A 141 26.33 -9.28 10.84
C THR A 141 25.57 -7.99 11.17
N ILE A 142 25.29 -7.14 10.17
CA ILE A 142 24.59 -5.87 10.36
C ILE A 142 23.15 -6.09 10.85
N ILE A 143 22.38 -6.98 10.19
CA ILE A 143 21.01 -7.29 10.64
C ILE A 143 21.02 -7.94 12.04
N GLY A 144 22.03 -8.77 12.34
CA GLY A 144 22.19 -9.38 13.65
C GLY A 144 22.36 -8.33 14.75
N ILE A 145 23.20 -7.31 14.54
CA ILE A 145 23.36 -6.19 15.47
C ILE A 145 22.03 -5.42 15.64
N HIS A 146 21.33 -5.12 14.54
CA HIS A 146 20.04 -4.45 14.62
C HIS A 146 18.98 -5.26 15.36
N LEU A 147 18.96 -6.59 15.20
CA LEU A 147 18.07 -7.47 15.96
C LEU A 147 18.37 -7.43 17.46
N LEU A 148 19.65 -7.36 17.87
CA LEU A 148 19.99 -7.14 19.28
C LEU A 148 19.42 -5.82 19.80
N LEU A 149 19.54 -4.73 19.04
CA LEU A 149 19.01 -3.41 19.41
C LEU A 149 17.47 -3.39 19.48
N LEU A 150 16.79 -4.03 18.53
CA LEU A 150 15.33 -4.18 18.53
C LEU A 150 14.86 -5.03 19.72
N GLY A 151 15.57 -6.11 20.03
CA GLY A 151 15.29 -6.94 21.19
C GLY A 151 15.45 -6.17 22.50
N LEU A 152 16.50 -5.34 22.63
CA LEU A 152 16.66 -4.42 23.75
C LEU A 152 15.49 -3.43 23.83
N GLY A 153 15.03 -2.88 22.70
CA GLY A 153 13.85 -2.01 22.64
C GLY A 153 12.58 -2.68 23.19
N ALA A 154 12.31 -3.94 22.83
CA ALA A 154 11.19 -4.70 23.37
C ALA A 154 11.32 -4.90 24.90
N TRP A 155 12.53 -5.19 25.39
CA TRP A 155 12.80 -5.32 26.83
C TRP A 155 12.69 -3.99 27.59
N LEU A 156 12.91 -2.83 26.96
CA LEU A 156 12.64 -1.53 27.59
C LEU A 156 11.14 -1.34 27.90
N LEU A 157 10.25 -1.82 27.03
CA LEU A 157 8.80 -1.80 27.32
C LEU A 157 8.47 -2.75 28.48
N VAL A 158 9.06 -3.94 28.51
CA VAL A 158 8.91 -4.88 29.64
C VAL A 158 9.39 -4.21 30.93
N ALA A 159 10.55 -3.57 30.92
CA ALA A 159 11.08 -2.86 32.08
C ALA A 159 10.17 -1.71 32.52
N LYS A 160 9.58 -0.96 31.58
CA LYS A 160 8.59 0.07 31.88
C LYS A 160 7.38 -0.50 32.62
N ALA A 161 6.83 -1.61 32.13
CA ALA A 161 5.62 -2.21 32.68
C ALA A 161 5.84 -2.96 34.01
N VAL A 162 7.02 -3.53 34.24
CA VAL A 162 7.30 -4.37 35.42
C VAL A 162 8.06 -3.61 36.51
N PHE A 163 8.98 -2.70 36.16
CA PHE A 163 9.90 -2.08 37.11
C PHE A 163 9.75 -0.56 37.22
N TRP A 164 9.31 0.14 36.17
CA TRP A 164 9.27 1.62 36.15
C TRP A 164 7.85 2.18 36.14
N GLY A 165 7.10 1.85 37.18
CA GLY A 165 5.80 2.46 37.48
C GLY A 165 4.61 1.88 36.73
N GLY A 166 4.80 0.88 35.86
CA GLY A 166 3.68 0.22 35.19
C GLY A 166 3.22 0.90 33.91
N ILE A 167 2.09 0.45 33.36
CA ILE A 167 1.45 1.03 32.18
C ILE A 167 -0.05 1.16 32.41
N TYR A 168 -0.75 1.95 31.60
CA TYR A 168 -2.19 2.16 31.77
C TYR A 168 -2.96 0.90 31.37
N ASP A 169 -3.79 0.40 32.28
CA ASP A 169 -4.68 -0.73 32.03
C ASP A 169 -6.14 -0.26 31.96
N PRO A 170 -6.79 -0.35 30.79
CA PRO A 170 -8.19 0.03 30.63
C PRO A 170 -9.17 -0.85 31.40
N GLN A 171 -8.82 -2.09 31.76
CA GLN A 171 -9.73 -2.98 32.52
C GLN A 171 -9.91 -2.52 33.96
N VAL A 172 -8.84 -2.01 34.58
CA VAL A 172 -8.90 -1.44 35.94
C VAL A 172 -8.98 0.09 35.94
N ALA A 173 -8.91 0.70 34.76
CA ALA A 173 -8.91 2.15 34.54
C ALA A 173 -7.85 2.90 35.36
N SER A 174 -6.63 2.35 35.47
CA SER A 174 -5.53 2.95 36.22
C SER A 174 -4.18 2.47 35.71
N VAL A 175 -3.11 3.16 36.10
CA VAL A 175 -1.73 2.72 35.84
C VAL A 175 -1.37 1.63 36.84
N ARG A 176 -0.92 0.46 36.35
CA ARG A 176 -0.49 -0.62 37.24
C ARG A 176 0.78 -1.30 36.76
N ILE A 177 1.52 -1.83 37.73
CA ILE A 177 2.67 -2.70 37.50
C ILE A 177 2.16 -4.08 37.07
N ILE A 178 2.80 -4.65 36.05
CA ILE A 178 2.52 -6.02 35.59
C ILE A 178 3.45 -6.97 36.34
N THR A 179 2.92 -7.65 37.36
CA THR A 179 3.72 -8.53 38.24
C THR A 179 3.90 -9.93 37.68
N GLU A 180 2.93 -10.42 36.89
CA GLU A 180 2.92 -11.80 36.37
C GLU A 180 2.69 -11.82 34.84
N PRO A 181 3.67 -11.37 34.02
CA PRO A 181 3.55 -11.48 32.56
C PRO A 181 3.35 -12.93 32.10
N THR A 182 2.52 -13.14 31.07
CA THR A 182 2.24 -14.48 30.56
C THR A 182 3.44 -15.05 29.81
N LEU A 183 4.08 -16.08 30.37
CA LEU A 183 5.20 -16.77 29.71
C LEU A 183 4.79 -18.05 28.96
N ASN A 184 3.55 -18.52 29.14
CA ASN A 184 3.07 -19.74 28.50
C ASN A 184 3.10 -19.62 26.96
N PRO A 185 3.95 -20.39 26.25
CA PRO A 185 4.11 -20.26 24.80
C PRO A 185 2.84 -20.62 24.03
N ILE A 186 2.01 -21.54 24.55
CA ILE A 186 0.74 -21.89 23.89
C ILE A 186 -0.18 -20.68 23.84
N ARG A 187 -0.20 -19.88 24.91
CA ARG A 187 -0.99 -18.65 24.96
C ARG A 187 -0.39 -17.55 24.07
N ILE A 188 0.92 -17.32 24.15
CA ILE A 188 1.55 -16.26 23.36
C ILE A 188 1.50 -16.55 21.86
N PHE A 189 1.92 -17.74 21.42
CA PHE A 189 1.94 -18.09 20.01
C PHE A 189 0.55 -18.42 19.45
N GLY A 190 -0.43 -18.77 20.29
CA GLY A 190 -1.81 -18.98 19.85
C GLY A 190 -2.49 -17.74 19.27
N TYR A 191 -2.03 -16.54 19.65
CA TYR A 191 -2.47 -15.28 19.02
C TYR A 191 -2.10 -15.18 17.54
N LEU A 192 -0.99 -15.79 17.10
CA LEU A 192 -0.58 -15.83 15.69
C LEU A 192 -1.55 -16.64 14.82
N PHE A 193 -2.29 -17.57 15.44
CA PHE A 193 -3.25 -18.46 14.78
C PHE A 193 -4.71 -18.08 15.06
N GLY A 194 -4.96 -16.98 15.78
CA GLY A 194 -6.31 -16.52 16.10
C GLY A 194 -7.09 -17.41 17.05
N TRP A 195 -6.41 -18.21 17.90
CA TRP A 195 -7.10 -19.10 18.86
C TRP A 195 -7.90 -18.37 19.93
N PHE A 196 -7.60 -17.10 20.18
CA PHE A 196 -8.20 -16.30 21.24
C PHE A 196 -9.13 -15.18 20.71
N GLY A 197 -9.41 -15.18 19.40
CA GLY A 197 -10.34 -14.24 18.77
C GLY A 197 -10.16 -14.15 17.26
N SER A 198 -11.23 -13.78 16.55
CA SER A 198 -11.22 -13.65 15.09
C SER A 198 -10.34 -12.51 14.59
N GLN A 199 -9.95 -11.59 15.47
CA GLN A 199 -9.03 -10.48 15.20
C GLN A 199 -7.55 -10.90 15.24
N GLY A 200 -7.24 -12.18 15.45
CA GLY A 200 -5.87 -12.68 15.51
C GLY A 200 -5.10 -12.08 16.69
N MET A 201 -3.89 -11.59 16.43
CA MET A 201 -3.09 -10.89 17.44
C MET A 201 -3.77 -9.63 18.01
N ALA A 202 -4.63 -8.96 17.24
CA ALA A 202 -5.35 -7.78 17.72
C ALA A 202 -6.47 -8.12 18.72
N ALA A 203 -6.76 -9.41 18.95
CA ALA A 203 -7.67 -9.88 19.99
C ALA A 203 -7.04 -9.90 21.40
N VAL A 204 -5.75 -9.53 21.55
CA VAL A 204 -5.12 -9.44 22.88
C VAL A 204 -5.90 -8.46 23.76
N ASN A 205 -6.31 -8.94 24.94
CA ASN A 205 -7.30 -8.24 25.76
C ASN A 205 -6.84 -7.98 27.20
N ASN A 206 -5.59 -8.29 27.56
CA ASN A 206 -5.01 -8.05 28.87
C ASN A 206 -3.51 -7.73 28.72
N LEU A 207 -2.94 -7.05 29.72
CA LEU A 207 -1.56 -6.57 29.65
C LEU A 207 -0.52 -7.64 29.97
N GLU A 208 -0.86 -8.67 30.74
CA GLU A 208 0.01 -9.81 31.01
C GLU A 208 0.43 -10.50 29.71
N ASP A 209 -0.50 -10.69 28.78
CA ASP A 209 -0.24 -11.25 27.45
C ASP A 209 0.55 -10.28 26.56
N VAL A 210 0.27 -8.96 26.64
CA VAL A 210 1.04 -7.95 25.89
C VAL A 210 2.50 -7.95 26.34
N ILE A 211 2.76 -7.86 27.64
CA ILE A 211 4.13 -7.82 28.18
C ILE A 211 4.81 -9.19 28.03
N GLY A 212 4.08 -10.29 28.24
CA GLY A 212 4.56 -11.64 27.97
C GLY A 212 4.98 -11.84 26.51
N GLY A 213 4.19 -11.34 25.57
CA GLY A 213 4.53 -11.33 24.14
C GLY A 213 5.82 -10.55 23.85
N HIS A 214 6.01 -9.37 24.45
CA HIS A 214 7.23 -8.58 24.27
C HIS A 214 8.46 -9.24 24.89
N ILE A 215 8.32 -10.01 25.97
CA ILE A 215 9.40 -10.87 26.51
C ILE A 215 9.82 -11.90 25.44
N TRP A 216 8.86 -12.60 24.83
CA TRP A 216 9.14 -13.57 23.77
C TRP A 216 9.79 -12.91 22.54
N VAL A 217 9.24 -11.80 22.06
CA VAL A 217 9.82 -11.04 20.93
C VAL A 217 11.24 -10.59 21.26
N GLY A 218 11.47 -10.04 22.46
CA GLY A 218 12.79 -9.63 22.93
C GLY A 218 13.80 -10.78 22.94
N ILE A 219 13.42 -11.95 23.45
CA ILE A 219 14.25 -13.17 23.44
C ILE A 219 14.54 -13.61 22.01
N LEU A 220 13.53 -13.68 21.14
CA LEU A 220 13.67 -14.13 19.75
C LEU A 220 14.56 -13.18 18.94
N CYS A 221 14.42 -11.87 19.10
CA CYS A 221 15.28 -10.88 18.47
C CYS A 221 16.73 -10.99 18.97
N ILE A 222 16.95 -11.14 20.28
CA ILE A 222 18.33 -11.25 20.81
C ILE A 222 18.98 -12.57 20.36
N ALA A 223 18.28 -13.70 20.48
CA ALA A 223 18.77 -14.99 20.04
C ALA A 223 19.02 -15.02 18.53
N GLY A 224 18.10 -14.49 17.73
CA GLY A 224 18.25 -14.33 16.28
C GLY A 224 19.40 -13.38 15.92
N GLY A 225 19.61 -12.32 16.70
CA GLY A 225 20.73 -11.39 16.52
C GLY A 225 22.08 -12.07 16.69
N PHE A 226 22.28 -12.80 17.78
CA PHE A 226 23.49 -13.61 17.97
C PHE A 226 23.64 -14.69 16.90
N TRP A 227 22.56 -15.38 16.54
CA TRP A 227 22.57 -16.36 15.47
C TRP A 227 23.09 -15.75 14.15
N HIS A 228 22.56 -14.60 13.73
CA HIS A 228 22.98 -13.95 12.49
C HIS A 228 24.40 -13.38 12.53
N ILE A 229 24.90 -12.97 13.70
CA ILE A 229 26.31 -12.53 13.86
C ILE A 229 27.28 -13.72 13.76
N PHE A 230 26.90 -14.89 14.30
CA PHE A 230 27.80 -16.04 14.40
C PHE A 230 27.56 -17.12 13.35
N THR A 231 26.69 -16.88 12.37
CA THR A 231 26.42 -17.83 11.27
C THR A 231 26.44 -17.13 9.92
N GLN A 232 26.55 -17.93 8.87
CA GLN A 232 26.49 -17.50 7.48
C GLN A 232 25.20 -18.01 6.83
N PRO A 233 24.66 -17.34 5.80
CA PRO A 233 23.50 -17.83 5.10
C PRO A 233 23.71 -19.24 4.54
N PHE A 234 22.73 -20.12 4.79
CA PHE A 234 22.79 -21.48 4.29
C PHE A 234 22.65 -21.53 2.77
N ALA A 235 23.22 -22.56 2.15
CA ALA A 235 23.23 -22.73 0.69
C ALA A 235 21.83 -22.69 0.04
N TRP A 236 20.78 -23.11 0.73
CA TRP A 236 19.42 -23.02 0.21
C TRP A 236 18.92 -21.56 0.16
N ALA A 237 19.25 -20.74 1.16
CA ALA A 237 18.84 -19.33 1.20
C ALA A 237 19.56 -18.55 0.10
N LYS A 238 20.85 -18.82 -0.10
CA LYS A 238 21.65 -18.24 -1.19
C LYS A 238 21.06 -18.51 -2.58
N LYS A 239 20.41 -19.67 -2.76
CA LYS A 239 19.78 -20.07 -4.04
C LYS A 239 18.41 -19.42 -4.30
N VAL A 240 17.70 -19.00 -3.25
CA VAL A 240 16.31 -18.52 -3.36
C VAL A 240 16.22 -17.00 -3.29
N LEU A 241 17.14 -16.35 -2.58
CA LEU A 241 17.15 -14.91 -2.37
C LEU A 241 18.10 -14.20 -3.33
N PHE A 242 17.87 -12.90 -3.52
CA PHE A 242 18.77 -12.00 -4.23
C PHE A 242 19.59 -11.20 -3.23
N TRP A 243 20.88 -11.03 -3.52
CA TRP A 243 21.86 -10.40 -2.62
C TRP A 243 22.33 -9.09 -3.22
N SER A 244 21.53 -8.04 -3.04
CA SER A 244 21.85 -6.70 -3.51
C SER A 244 21.12 -5.65 -2.65
N GLY A 245 21.64 -4.42 -2.62
CA GLY A 245 21.03 -3.34 -1.84
C GLY A 245 19.56 -3.09 -2.18
N GLU A 246 19.20 -3.18 -3.47
CA GLU A 246 17.80 -3.03 -3.90
C GLU A 246 16.93 -4.22 -3.49
N ALA A 247 17.47 -5.45 -3.46
CA ALA A 247 16.75 -6.62 -2.97
C ALA A 247 16.45 -6.49 -1.47
N TYR A 248 17.42 -6.07 -0.67
CA TYR A 248 17.23 -5.86 0.77
C TYR A 248 16.20 -4.76 1.04
N LEU A 249 16.29 -3.63 0.32
CA LEU A 249 15.28 -2.57 0.38
C LEU A 249 13.88 -3.12 0.05
N CYS A 250 13.75 -3.90 -1.01
CA CYS A 250 12.49 -4.54 -1.41
C CYS A 250 11.92 -5.43 -0.30
N TYR A 251 12.73 -6.28 0.33
CA TYR A 251 12.28 -7.15 1.43
C TYR A 251 11.77 -6.32 2.61
N SER A 252 12.48 -5.26 2.99
CA SER A 252 12.06 -4.34 4.04
C SER A 252 10.78 -3.60 3.70
N LEU A 253 10.59 -3.14 2.45
CA LEU A 253 9.36 -2.48 2.02
C LEU A 253 8.14 -3.40 2.15
N GLY A 254 8.28 -4.68 1.79
CA GLY A 254 7.21 -5.67 1.96
C GLY A 254 6.85 -5.90 3.43
N ALA A 255 7.87 -6.00 4.30
CA ALA A 255 7.66 -6.11 5.74
C ALA A 255 6.99 -4.87 6.33
N LEU A 256 7.41 -3.65 5.93
CA LEU A 256 6.80 -2.40 6.38
C LEU A 256 5.37 -2.24 5.89
N ALA A 257 5.05 -2.67 4.66
CA ALA A 257 3.67 -2.69 4.18
C ALA A 257 2.78 -3.59 5.06
N TYR A 258 3.23 -4.81 5.36
CA TYR A 258 2.52 -5.71 6.28
C TYR A 258 2.34 -5.07 7.66
N MET A 259 3.40 -4.50 8.25
CA MET A 259 3.31 -3.81 9.54
C MET A 259 2.34 -2.62 9.50
N GLY A 260 2.30 -1.86 8.41
CA GLY A 260 1.38 -0.74 8.24
C GLY A 260 -0.09 -1.18 8.14
N PHE A 261 -0.39 -2.21 7.35
CA PHE A 261 -1.74 -2.81 7.31
C PHE A 261 -2.16 -3.35 8.67
N PHE A 262 -1.23 -4.03 9.34
CA PHE A 262 -1.49 -4.59 10.66
C PHE A 262 -1.70 -3.50 11.70
N ALA A 263 -0.89 -2.43 11.72
CA ALA A 263 -1.07 -1.28 12.61
C ALA A 263 -2.42 -0.58 12.38
N ALA A 264 -2.79 -0.36 11.12
CA ALA A 264 -4.10 0.21 10.75
C ALA A 264 -5.27 -0.65 11.26
N TYR A 265 -5.15 -1.96 11.15
CA TYR A 265 -6.15 -2.88 11.69
C TYR A 265 -6.15 -2.88 13.23
N PHE A 266 -4.98 -2.98 13.87
CA PHE A 266 -4.83 -3.06 15.32
C PHE A 266 -5.43 -1.84 16.01
N VAL A 267 -5.07 -0.64 15.54
CA VAL A 267 -5.63 0.60 16.08
C VAL A 267 -7.12 0.70 15.82
N SER A 268 -7.70 0.03 14.81
CA SER A 268 -9.15 0.09 14.58
C SER A 268 -9.97 -0.81 15.52
N VAL A 269 -9.41 -1.92 16.02
CA VAL A 269 -10.19 -2.95 16.74
C VAL A 269 -9.77 -3.21 18.19
N ASN A 270 -8.56 -2.83 18.60
CA ASN A 270 -8.06 -3.13 19.94
C ASN A 270 -8.29 -1.95 20.89
N ASP A 271 -8.83 -2.22 22.07
CA ASP A 271 -9.06 -1.25 23.16
C ASP A 271 -8.13 -1.46 24.35
N THR A 272 -7.24 -2.46 24.31
CA THR A 272 -6.29 -2.77 25.38
C THR A 272 -5.04 -1.92 25.27
N VAL A 273 -4.34 -1.97 24.13
CA VAL A 273 -3.13 -1.15 23.88
C VAL A 273 -3.44 0.15 23.14
N TYR A 274 -4.69 0.34 22.73
CA TYR A 274 -5.25 1.63 22.32
C TYR A 274 -6.50 1.96 23.15
N PRO A 275 -6.34 2.29 24.45
CA PRO A 275 -7.45 2.56 25.37
C PRO A 275 -8.44 3.58 24.81
N THR A 276 -9.73 3.27 24.88
CA THR A 276 -10.79 4.16 24.36
C THR A 276 -10.83 5.52 25.06
N VAL A 277 -10.38 5.61 26.30
CA VAL A 277 -10.24 6.88 27.05
C VAL A 277 -9.23 7.84 26.43
N PHE A 278 -8.24 7.34 25.68
CA PHE A 278 -7.23 8.18 25.00
C PHE A 278 -7.47 8.27 23.49
N TYR A 279 -7.96 7.18 22.88
CA TYR A 279 -8.07 7.05 21.43
C TYR A 279 -9.50 7.17 20.87
N GLY A 280 -10.51 7.24 21.74
CA GLY A 280 -11.91 7.23 21.34
C GLY A 280 -12.43 5.82 21.03
N SER A 281 -13.69 5.75 20.60
CA SER A 281 -14.41 4.51 20.31
C SER A 281 -13.71 3.64 19.25
N LEU A 282 -13.95 2.33 19.30
CA LEU A 282 -13.47 1.39 18.30
C LEU A 282 -14.07 1.67 16.91
N GLY A 283 -13.36 1.23 15.88
CA GLY A 283 -13.74 1.40 14.48
C GLY A 283 -13.28 2.72 13.88
N LEU A 284 -13.75 2.95 12.65
CA LEU A 284 -13.56 4.21 11.94
C LEU A 284 -14.78 5.08 12.21
N SER A 285 -14.58 6.17 12.94
CA SER A 285 -15.64 7.02 13.43
C SER A 285 -15.28 8.51 13.38
N THR A 286 -16.33 9.32 13.39
CA THR A 286 -16.29 10.74 13.74
C THR A 286 -16.96 10.92 15.10
N ASP A 287 -16.61 11.96 15.83
CA ASP A 287 -17.35 12.37 17.01
C ASP A 287 -18.75 12.95 16.63
N ALA A 288 -19.52 13.34 17.64
CA ALA A 288 -20.86 13.89 17.47
C ALA A 288 -20.90 15.22 16.67
N SER A 289 -19.77 15.92 16.57
CA SER A 289 -19.61 17.17 15.81
C SER A 289 -19.08 16.96 14.40
N GLY A 290 -18.81 15.70 14.00
CA GLY A 290 -18.26 15.34 12.70
C GLY A 290 -16.73 15.40 12.63
N VAL A 291 -16.02 15.58 13.75
CA VAL A 291 -14.56 15.58 13.78
C VAL A 291 -14.04 14.14 13.76
N VAL A 292 -13.07 13.88 12.89
CA VAL A 292 -12.44 12.56 12.73
C VAL A 292 -11.65 12.20 14.00
N THR A 293 -11.93 11.02 14.57
CA THR A 293 -11.25 10.56 15.79
C THR A 293 -9.78 10.25 15.52
N VAL A 294 -8.95 10.34 16.56
CA VAL A 294 -7.52 9.96 16.48
C VAL A 294 -7.34 8.52 15.98
N ARG A 295 -8.21 7.60 16.39
CA ARG A 295 -8.21 6.21 15.91
C ARG A 295 -8.36 6.14 14.40
N THR A 296 -9.31 6.89 13.84
CA THR A 296 -9.55 6.97 12.40
C THR A 296 -8.36 7.60 11.67
N TRP A 297 -7.76 8.66 12.21
CA TRP A 297 -6.55 9.27 11.64
C TRP A 297 -5.38 8.30 11.58
N LEU A 298 -5.09 7.60 12.67
CA LEU A 298 -4.02 6.61 12.72
C LEU A 298 -4.31 5.45 11.75
N ALA A 299 -5.52 4.90 11.76
CA ALA A 299 -5.86 3.77 10.91
C ALA A 299 -5.76 4.12 9.41
N THR A 300 -6.35 5.24 9.00
CA THR A 300 -6.37 5.63 7.57
C THR A 300 -5.01 6.08 7.05
N SER A 301 -4.22 6.79 7.86
CA SER A 301 -2.85 7.19 7.48
C SER A 301 -1.91 5.98 7.34
N HIS A 302 -1.95 5.04 8.29
CA HIS A 302 -1.14 3.82 8.20
C HIS A 302 -1.57 2.93 7.04
N LEU A 303 -2.88 2.85 6.73
CA LEU A 303 -3.38 2.14 5.56
C LEU A 303 -2.85 2.76 4.25
N ALA A 304 -2.92 4.08 4.12
CA ALA A 304 -2.42 4.78 2.94
C ALA A 304 -0.91 4.58 2.75
N LEU A 305 -0.12 4.70 3.83
CA LEU A 305 1.31 4.43 3.81
C LEU A 305 1.60 2.97 3.46
N ALA A 306 0.88 2.00 4.05
CA ALA A 306 1.06 0.58 3.75
C ALA A 306 0.87 0.26 2.26
N ILE A 307 -0.13 0.88 1.61
CA ILE A 307 -0.36 0.73 0.17
C ILE A 307 0.82 1.29 -0.63
N VAL A 308 1.32 2.48 -0.29
CA VAL A 308 2.48 3.08 -0.96
C VAL A 308 3.72 2.19 -0.80
N PHE A 309 3.97 1.67 0.40
CA PHE A 309 5.08 0.75 0.66
C PHE A 309 4.93 -0.58 -0.08
N LEU A 310 3.70 -1.11 -0.22
CA LEU A 310 3.43 -2.30 -1.02
C LEU A 310 3.72 -2.06 -2.50
N CYS A 311 3.31 -0.92 -3.04
CA CYS A 311 3.64 -0.53 -4.42
C CYS A 311 5.16 -0.41 -4.60
N GLY A 312 5.88 0.17 -3.63
CA GLY A 312 7.34 0.24 -3.63
C GLY A 312 7.99 -1.14 -3.58
N HIS A 313 7.48 -2.05 -2.74
CA HIS A 313 7.93 -3.44 -2.69
C HIS A 313 7.79 -4.12 -4.04
N LEU A 314 6.60 -4.05 -4.66
CA LEU A 314 6.35 -4.66 -5.97
C LEU A 314 7.29 -4.07 -7.03
N TRP A 315 7.40 -2.75 -7.09
CA TRP A 315 8.29 -2.04 -8.01
C TRP A 315 9.74 -2.54 -7.91
N HIS A 316 10.33 -2.51 -6.72
CA HIS A 316 11.72 -2.93 -6.52
C HIS A 316 11.90 -4.45 -6.68
N ALA A 317 10.93 -5.27 -6.28
CA ALA A 317 10.95 -6.72 -6.50
C ALA A 317 11.02 -7.07 -7.99
N PHE A 318 10.19 -6.40 -8.81
CA PHE A 318 10.22 -6.57 -10.26
C PHE A 318 11.56 -6.12 -10.85
N ARG A 319 12.08 -4.96 -10.43
CA ARG A 319 13.40 -4.47 -10.87
C ARG A 319 14.52 -5.47 -10.60
N VAL A 320 14.62 -5.96 -9.37
CA VAL A 320 15.63 -6.96 -8.97
C VAL A 320 15.54 -8.22 -9.84
N ARG A 321 14.33 -8.75 -10.06
CA ARG A 321 14.13 -9.98 -10.85
C ARG A 321 14.49 -9.81 -12.33
N VAL A 322 14.14 -8.68 -12.92
CA VAL A 322 14.43 -8.37 -14.33
C VAL A 322 15.93 -8.17 -14.54
N ILE A 323 16.59 -7.41 -13.65
CA ILE A 323 18.05 -7.24 -13.67
C ILE A 323 18.75 -8.60 -13.53
N ALA A 324 18.30 -9.45 -12.60
CA ALA A 324 18.87 -10.78 -12.42
C ALA A 324 18.64 -11.71 -13.63
N ALA A 325 17.56 -11.51 -14.39
CA ALA A 325 17.33 -12.20 -15.66
C ALA A 325 18.18 -11.67 -16.83
N GLY A 326 19.03 -10.67 -16.59
CA GLY A 326 19.86 -10.03 -17.63
C GLY A 326 19.08 -9.10 -18.55
N LEU A 327 17.86 -8.71 -18.18
CA LEU A 327 17.02 -7.81 -18.94
C LEU A 327 17.21 -6.38 -18.44
N ASN A 328 17.40 -5.43 -19.35
CA ASN A 328 17.61 -4.02 -19.00
C ASN A 328 16.33 -3.21 -19.25
N PHE A 329 15.76 -2.66 -18.17
CA PHE A 329 14.57 -1.80 -18.23
C PHE A 329 14.72 -0.59 -19.18
N GLN A 330 15.93 -0.05 -19.33
CA GLN A 330 16.22 1.10 -20.19
C GLN A 330 16.51 0.71 -21.64
N GLN A 331 16.91 -0.53 -21.90
CA GLN A 331 17.08 -1.06 -23.28
C GLN A 331 15.78 -1.67 -23.85
N GLY A 332 14.68 -1.58 -23.10
CA GLY A 332 13.36 -2.04 -23.53
C GLY A 332 13.06 -3.47 -23.08
N VAL A 333 12.31 -3.60 -21.99
CA VAL A 333 11.37 -4.72 -21.77
C VAL A 333 9.92 -4.23 -21.97
N VAL A 334 9.75 -2.92 -22.15
CA VAL A 334 8.47 -2.21 -22.36
C VAL A 334 8.68 -1.35 -23.59
N ASN A 335 7.99 -1.68 -24.68
CA ASN A 335 7.93 -0.79 -25.84
C ASN A 335 6.92 0.31 -25.52
N TYR A 336 7.22 1.55 -25.87
CA TYR A 336 6.18 2.57 -25.87
C TYR A 336 5.30 2.32 -27.10
N ALA A 337 3.98 2.34 -26.91
CA ALA A 337 3.05 2.31 -28.02
C ALA A 337 3.04 3.69 -28.69
N GLY A 338 4.13 4.04 -29.37
CA GLY A 338 4.35 5.35 -29.99
C GLY A 338 5.17 6.32 -29.14
N ILE A 339 4.80 7.61 -29.16
CA ILE A 339 5.57 8.68 -28.51
C ILE A 339 5.37 8.72 -26.98
N PRO A 340 6.44 8.95 -26.18
CA PRO A 340 6.41 8.85 -24.72
C PRO A 340 5.36 9.74 -24.02
N GLU A 341 4.99 10.86 -24.62
CA GLU A 341 4.07 11.87 -24.06
C GLU A 341 2.62 11.39 -23.96
N MET A 342 2.26 10.32 -24.68
CA MET A 342 0.91 9.74 -24.65
C MET A 342 0.69 8.75 -23.50
N GLY A 343 1.73 8.39 -22.74
CA GLY A 343 1.61 7.55 -21.55
C GLY A 343 1.12 6.12 -21.79
N ASN A 344 1.13 5.64 -23.04
CA ASN A 344 0.70 4.28 -23.39
C ASN A 344 1.92 3.34 -23.48
N LEU A 345 1.88 2.26 -22.70
CA LEU A 345 2.96 1.27 -22.61
C LEU A 345 2.51 -0.05 -23.25
N ASP A 346 3.36 -0.68 -24.05
CA ASP A 346 3.20 -2.07 -24.45
C ASP A 346 3.53 -2.97 -23.25
N THR A 347 2.48 -3.39 -22.57
CA THR A 347 2.49 -4.36 -21.48
C THR A 347 2.33 -5.78 -22.01
N PRO A 348 2.71 -6.81 -21.22
CA PRO A 348 2.39 -8.21 -21.51
C PRO A 348 0.89 -8.51 -21.63
N VAL A 349 0.01 -7.57 -21.29
CA VAL A 349 -1.44 -7.72 -21.45
C VAL A 349 -1.87 -7.13 -22.80
N ASN A 350 -1.68 -5.83 -23.04
CA ASN A 350 -2.16 -5.17 -24.26
C ASN A 350 -1.34 -5.49 -25.53
N ALA A 351 -0.06 -5.83 -25.40
CA ALA A 351 0.82 -6.19 -26.52
C ALA A 351 1.01 -7.71 -26.68
N SER A 352 0.30 -8.54 -25.92
CA SER A 352 0.35 -9.99 -26.11
C SER A 352 -0.29 -10.42 -27.42
N ASP A 353 0.22 -11.50 -28.01
CA ASP A 353 -0.40 -12.14 -29.19
C ASP A 353 -1.87 -12.50 -28.92
N ILE A 354 -2.22 -12.87 -27.70
CA ILE A 354 -3.61 -13.19 -27.32
C ILE A 354 -4.48 -11.94 -27.42
N THR A 355 -4.06 -10.82 -26.84
CA THR A 355 -4.83 -9.57 -26.88
C THR A 355 -4.88 -8.98 -28.29
N LEU A 356 -3.76 -8.98 -29.01
CA LEU A 356 -3.72 -8.50 -30.40
C LEU A 356 -4.59 -9.37 -31.32
N ASN A 357 -4.58 -10.70 -31.15
CA ASN A 357 -5.49 -11.58 -31.87
C ASN A 357 -6.95 -11.34 -31.44
N PHE A 358 -7.24 -11.22 -30.15
CA PHE A 358 -8.59 -10.91 -29.68
C PHE A 358 -9.13 -9.61 -30.28
N LEU A 359 -8.36 -8.52 -30.23
CA LEU A 359 -8.69 -7.23 -30.82
C LEU A 359 -8.91 -7.35 -32.34
N LYS A 360 -8.03 -8.06 -33.05
CA LYS A 360 -8.16 -8.31 -34.49
C LYS A 360 -9.46 -9.05 -34.84
N TYR A 361 -9.99 -9.88 -33.95
CA TYR A 361 -11.22 -10.65 -34.17
C TYR A 361 -12.48 -10.03 -33.54
N LEU A 362 -12.36 -8.88 -32.85
CA LEU A 362 -13.53 -8.11 -32.42
C LEU A 362 -14.39 -7.74 -33.63
N PRO A 363 -15.73 -7.71 -33.50
CA PRO A 363 -16.62 -7.50 -34.64
C PRO A 363 -16.31 -6.26 -35.48
N ILE A 364 -15.82 -5.17 -34.86
CA ILE A 364 -15.45 -3.95 -35.59
C ILE A 364 -14.18 -4.10 -36.45
N TYR A 365 -13.20 -4.92 -36.03
CA TYR A 365 -11.92 -5.11 -36.71
C TYR A 365 -11.83 -6.42 -37.52
N ARG A 366 -12.72 -7.39 -37.25
CA ARG A 366 -12.70 -8.72 -37.85
C ARG A 366 -12.61 -8.68 -39.39
N PRO A 367 -11.61 -9.32 -40.02
CA PRO A 367 -11.51 -9.35 -41.48
C PRO A 367 -12.74 -10.02 -42.13
N GLY A 368 -13.15 -9.53 -43.31
CA GLY A 368 -14.20 -10.15 -44.12
C GLY A 368 -15.65 -9.83 -43.74
N LEU A 369 -15.92 -9.08 -42.67
CA LEU A 369 -17.28 -8.65 -42.32
C LEU A 369 -17.71 -7.39 -43.09
N SER A 370 -18.96 -7.38 -43.56
CA SER A 370 -19.61 -6.19 -44.11
C SER A 370 -19.90 -5.16 -43.01
N PRO A 371 -19.96 -3.85 -43.31
CA PRO A 371 -20.28 -2.82 -42.32
C PRO A 371 -21.59 -3.10 -41.57
N PHE A 372 -22.61 -3.56 -42.30
CA PHE A 372 -23.89 -3.99 -41.72
C PHE A 372 -23.72 -5.14 -40.71
N SER A 373 -23.01 -6.21 -41.06
CA SER A 373 -22.79 -7.36 -40.16
C SER A 373 -22.00 -6.97 -38.91
N ARG A 374 -21.01 -6.07 -39.05
CA ARG A 374 -20.28 -5.51 -37.90
C ARG A 374 -21.23 -4.78 -36.96
N GLY A 375 -22.07 -3.92 -37.53
CA GLY A 375 -23.12 -3.22 -36.80
C GLY A 375 -24.04 -4.19 -36.08
N LEU A 376 -24.55 -5.19 -36.80
CA LEU A 376 -25.48 -6.19 -36.28
C LEU A 376 -24.94 -6.93 -35.06
N GLU A 377 -23.73 -7.49 -35.14
CA GLU A 377 -23.11 -8.22 -34.02
C GLU A 377 -22.91 -7.31 -32.79
N ILE A 378 -22.39 -6.09 -33.01
CA ILE A 378 -22.15 -5.14 -31.93
C ILE A 378 -23.46 -4.68 -31.31
N GLY A 379 -24.45 -4.35 -32.14
CA GLY A 379 -25.79 -3.98 -31.72
C GLY A 379 -26.41 -5.07 -30.85
N MET A 380 -26.43 -6.32 -31.33
CA MET A 380 -26.99 -7.46 -30.59
C MET A 380 -26.40 -7.60 -29.19
N ALA A 381 -25.08 -7.48 -29.06
CA ALA A 381 -24.41 -7.52 -27.76
C ALA A 381 -24.87 -6.37 -26.84
N HIS A 382 -24.91 -5.14 -27.36
CA HIS A 382 -25.35 -3.98 -26.58
C HIS A 382 -26.79 -4.12 -26.12
N GLY A 383 -27.71 -4.49 -27.02
CA GLY A 383 -29.11 -4.72 -26.67
C GLY A 383 -29.28 -5.81 -25.62
N TYR A 384 -28.54 -6.92 -25.76
CA TYR A 384 -28.60 -8.03 -24.81
C TYR A 384 -28.19 -7.62 -23.38
N PHE A 385 -27.08 -6.90 -23.24
CA PHE A 385 -26.52 -6.54 -21.93
C PHE A 385 -27.18 -5.32 -21.30
N LEU A 386 -27.64 -4.35 -22.09
CA LEU A 386 -28.24 -3.11 -21.56
C LEU A 386 -29.59 -3.34 -20.88
N LEU A 387 -30.31 -4.41 -21.22
CA LEU A 387 -31.60 -4.72 -20.62
C LEU A 387 -31.52 -4.94 -19.10
N GLY A 388 -30.54 -5.72 -18.64
CA GLY A 388 -30.41 -6.12 -17.24
C GLY A 388 -30.37 -4.94 -16.26
N PRO A 389 -29.50 -3.95 -16.46
CA PRO A 389 -29.47 -2.73 -15.65
C PRO A 389 -30.80 -1.98 -15.60
N PHE A 390 -31.49 -1.79 -16.72
CA PHE A 390 -32.78 -1.09 -16.74
C PHE A 390 -33.89 -1.87 -16.04
N VAL A 391 -33.90 -3.20 -16.16
CA VAL A 391 -34.86 -4.05 -15.45
C VAL A 391 -34.60 -4.05 -13.95
N LYS A 392 -33.33 -4.13 -13.51
CA LYS A 392 -32.99 -4.26 -12.08
C LYS A 392 -32.93 -2.94 -11.33
N LEU A 393 -32.53 -1.85 -11.99
CA LEU A 393 -32.29 -0.56 -11.35
C LEU A 393 -33.29 0.52 -11.80
N GLY A 394 -34.17 0.21 -12.76
CA GLY A 394 -35.17 1.14 -13.26
C GLY A 394 -36.19 1.58 -12.20
N PRO A 395 -36.88 2.72 -12.42
CA PRO A 395 -37.89 3.24 -11.49
C PRO A 395 -39.11 2.32 -11.35
N LEU A 396 -39.42 1.52 -12.37
CA LEU A 396 -40.55 0.58 -12.39
C LEU A 396 -40.17 -0.88 -12.04
N ARG A 397 -38.94 -1.12 -11.54
CA ARG A 397 -38.38 -2.46 -11.27
C ARG A 397 -39.23 -3.36 -10.35
N ASN A 398 -40.06 -2.77 -9.49
CA ASN A 398 -40.91 -3.49 -8.52
C ASN A 398 -42.36 -3.63 -8.99
N THR A 399 -42.65 -3.33 -10.26
CA THR A 399 -44.00 -3.43 -10.84
C THR A 399 -44.11 -4.66 -11.73
N GLU A 400 -45.34 -5.12 -11.98
CA GLU A 400 -45.62 -6.22 -12.93
C GLU A 400 -45.16 -5.89 -14.37
N LEU A 401 -44.96 -4.61 -14.67
CA LEU A 401 -44.48 -4.11 -15.95
C LEU A 401 -42.96 -3.83 -15.96
N GLY A 402 -42.22 -4.23 -14.92
CA GLY A 402 -40.80 -3.88 -14.76
C GLY A 402 -39.92 -4.35 -15.93
N SER A 403 -40.19 -5.56 -16.45
CA SER A 403 -39.46 -6.11 -17.60
C SER A 403 -39.78 -5.38 -18.91
N GLN A 404 -41.05 -5.03 -19.14
CA GLN A 404 -41.50 -4.29 -20.33
C GLN A 404 -40.97 -2.85 -20.30
N ALA A 405 -41.01 -2.20 -19.13
CA ALA A 405 -40.42 -0.89 -18.91
C ALA A 405 -38.91 -0.90 -19.16
N GLY A 406 -38.21 -1.93 -18.69
CA GLY A 406 -36.79 -2.13 -18.94
C GLY A 406 -36.47 -2.31 -20.43
N LEU A 407 -37.30 -3.09 -21.16
CA LEU A 407 -37.16 -3.26 -22.61
C LEU A 407 -37.35 -1.93 -23.36
N LEU A 408 -38.39 -1.17 -23.04
CA LEU A 408 -38.65 0.12 -23.67
C LEU A 408 -37.53 1.14 -23.38
N ALA A 409 -37.02 1.18 -22.15
CA ALA A 409 -35.90 2.04 -21.78
C ALA A 409 -34.61 1.65 -22.53
N THR A 410 -34.36 0.35 -22.70
CA THR A 410 -33.23 -0.17 -23.46
C THR A 410 -33.32 0.21 -24.93
N ILE A 411 -34.49 0.00 -25.56
CA ILE A 411 -34.73 0.40 -26.96
C ILE A 411 -34.59 1.92 -27.13
N ALA A 412 -35.13 2.70 -26.19
CA ALA A 412 -35.01 4.16 -26.23
C ALA A 412 -33.53 4.61 -26.18
N LEU A 413 -32.74 4.06 -25.25
CA LEU A 413 -31.30 4.34 -25.18
C LEU A 413 -30.59 3.93 -26.48
N LEU A 414 -30.93 2.76 -27.01
CA LEU A 414 -30.34 2.30 -28.26
C LEU A 414 -30.65 3.27 -29.41
N LEU A 415 -31.89 3.73 -29.55
CA LEU A 415 -32.25 4.71 -30.58
C LEU A 415 -31.50 6.04 -30.41
N ILE A 416 -31.29 6.51 -29.17
CA ILE A 416 -30.46 7.70 -28.90
C ILE A 416 -29.02 7.46 -29.39
N LEU A 417 -28.43 6.32 -29.05
CA LEU A 417 -27.08 5.96 -29.49
C LEU A 417 -26.99 5.81 -31.02
N SER A 418 -28.05 5.31 -31.67
CA SER A 418 -28.15 5.27 -33.15
C SER A 418 -28.11 6.68 -33.75
N VAL A 419 -28.80 7.65 -33.15
CA VAL A 419 -28.73 9.05 -33.58
C VAL A 419 -27.31 9.61 -33.34
N CYS A 420 -26.67 9.29 -32.22
CA CYS A 420 -25.28 9.68 -31.97
C CYS A 420 -24.31 9.09 -33.00
N LEU A 421 -24.46 7.81 -33.37
CA LEU A 421 -23.66 7.15 -34.41
C LEU A 421 -23.89 7.79 -35.79
N TRP A 422 -25.13 8.17 -36.10
CA TRP A 422 -25.44 8.91 -37.32
C TRP A 422 -24.76 10.27 -37.34
N LEU A 423 -24.85 11.04 -36.25
CA LEU A 423 -24.16 12.34 -36.11
C LEU A 423 -22.64 12.20 -36.25
N TYR A 424 -22.06 11.19 -35.62
CA TYR A 424 -20.63 10.88 -35.75
C TYR A 424 -20.25 10.60 -37.21
N SER A 425 -21.03 9.78 -37.91
CA SER A 425 -20.82 9.48 -39.32
C SER A 425 -20.85 10.76 -40.18
N SER A 426 -21.89 11.59 -39.99
CA SER A 426 -22.10 12.82 -40.76
C SER A 426 -21.03 13.89 -40.53
N THR A 427 -20.41 13.92 -39.35
CA THR A 427 -19.41 14.94 -38.99
C THR A 427 -17.98 14.47 -39.26
N SER A 428 -17.69 13.18 -39.08
CA SER A 428 -16.33 12.64 -39.15
C SER A 428 -15.92 12.24 -40.56
N PHE A 429 -16.87 11.96 -41.46
CA PHE A 429 -16.62 11.48 -42.81
C PHE A 429 -17.18 12.41 -43.90
N SER A 430 -17.23 13.72 -43.63
CA SER A 430 -17.59 14.76 -44.62
C SER A 430 -16.59 14.83 -45.77
N ASP A 431 -17.04 15.22 -46.97
CA ASP A 431 -16.22 15.29 -48.18
C ASP A 431 -14.89 16.05 -47.95
N GLY A 432 -13.77 15.37 -48.26
CA GLY A 432 -12.43 15.94 -48.23
C GLY A 432 -11.62 15.73 -46.94
N LYS A 433 -12.15 15.06 -45.90
CA LYS A 433 -11.39 14.74 -44.68
C LYS A 433 -11.00 13.25 -44.62
N PRO A 434 -9.72 12.91 -44.38
CA PRO A 434 -9.32 11.52 -44.15
C PRO A 434 -9.90 11.02 -42.82
N ALA A 435 -10.30 9.75 -42.78
CA ALA A 435 -10.75 9.10 -41.56
C ALA A 435 -9.65 9.17 -40.47
N VAL A 436 -10.03 9.54 -39.25
CA VAL A 436 -9.13 9.60 -38.10
C VAL A 436 -9.22 8.28 -37.34
N GLY A 437 -8.09 7.57 -37.19
CA GLY A 437 -7.96 6.32 -36.44
C GLY A 437 -7.74 5.07 -37.29
N GLU A 438 -7.40 3.96 -36.62
CA GLU A 438 -7.17 2.65 -37.25
C GLU A 438 -8.49 1.94 -37.52
N LEU A 439 -9.14 2.26 -38.64
CA LEU A 439 -10.37 1.61 -39.09
C LEU A 439 -10.10 0.66 -40.26
N PRO A 440 -10.85 -0.46 -40.38
CA PRO A 440 -10.83 -1.28 -41.59
C PRO A 440 -11.17 -0.45 -42.83
N GLU A 441 -10.61 -0.81 -43.99
CA GLU A 441 -10.85 -0.07 -45.25
C GLU A 441 -12.35 0.13 -45.55
N ASN A 442 -13.16 -0.88 -45.27
CA ASN A 442 -14.61 -0.82 -45.48
C ASN A 442 -15.37 -0.03 -44.41
N MET A 443 -14.70 0.65 -43.48
CA MET A 443 -15.27 1.52 -42.43
C MET A 443 -14.75 2.96 -42.53
N LYS A 444 -14.06 3.34 -43.61
CA LYS A 444 -13.49 4.69 -43.79
C LYS A 444 -14.41 5.69 -44.49
N THR A 445 -15.66 5.32 -44.76
CA THR A 445 -16.62 6.18 -45.48
C THR A 445 -17.89 6.41 -44.67
N GLY A 446 -18.53 7.57 -44.85
CA GLY A 446 -19.81 7.86 -44.22
C GLY A 446 -20.90 6.86 -44.61
N LYS A 447 -20.89 6.38 -45.85
CA LYS A 447 -21.81 5.33 -46.34
C LYS A 447 -21.64 4.03 -45.54
N SER A 448 -20.41 3.57 -45.35
CA SER A 448 -20.12 2.38 -44.52
C SER A 448 -20.62 2.53 -43.09
N TRP A 449 -20.44 3.72 -42.49
CA TRP A 449 -20.92 4.00 -41.13
C TRP A 449 -22.44 4.09 -41.04
N GLN A 450 -23.12 4.52 -42.10
CA GLN A 450 -24.59 4.45 -42.16
C GLN A 450 -25.06 2.99 -42.22
N GLU A 451 -24.47 2.15 -43.06
CA GLU A 451 -24.77 0.70 -43.13
C GLU A 451 -24.50 0.01 -41.78
N PHE A 452 -23.39 0.37 -41.12
CA PHE A 452 -23.08 -0.06 -39.77
C PHE A 452 -24.16 0.36 -38.78
N ASN A 453 -24.58 1.63 -38.79
CA ASN A 453 -25.59 2.13 -37.86
C ASN A 453 -26.95 1.44 -38.03
N VAL A 454 -27.33 1.14 -39.28
CA VAL A 454 -28.54 0.34 -39.57
C VAL A 454 -28.41 -1.05 -38.96
N GLY A 455 -27.29 -1.75 -39.19
CA GLY A 455 -27.01 -3.04 -38.57
C GLY A 455 -27.03 -2.97 -37.04
N TRP A 456 -26.40 -1.96 -36.46
CA TRP A 456 -26.33 -1.73 -35.01
C TRP A 456 -27.70 -1.50 -34.39
N THR A 457 -28.57 -0.75 -35.07
CA THR A 457 -29.92 -0.46 -34.58
C THR A 457 -30.79 -1.72 -34.63
N ILE A 458 -30.77 -2.46 -35.75
CA ILE A 458 -31.50 -3.71 -35.90
C ILE A 458 -30.99 -4.75 -34.88
N GLY A 459 -29.68 -4.90 -34.78
CA GLY A 459 -29.03 -5.80 -33.84
C GLY A 459 -29.36 -5.45 -32.40
N GLY A 460 -29.26 -4.16 -32.03
CA GLY A 460 -29.59 -3.66 -30.71
C GLY A 460 -31.01 -3.98 -30.28
N CYS A 461 -31.99 -3.62 -31.12
CA CYS A 461 -33.39 -3.94 -30.84
C CYS A 461 -33.62 -5.45 -30.76
N GLY A 462 -33.01 -6.23 -31.66
CA GLY A 462 -33.10 -7.70 -31.66
C GLY A 462 -32.49 -8.35 -30.42
N GLY A 463 -31.31 -7.89 -29.99
CA GLY A 463 -30.62 -8.37 -28.79
C GLY A 463 -31.37 -8.03 -27.50
N ALA A 464 -31.93 -6.81 -27.43
CA ALA A 464 -32.76 -6.40 -26.29
C ALA A 464 -34.06 -7.22 -26.22
N LEU A 465 -34.72 -7.46 -27.35
CA LEU A 465 -35.90 -8.32 -27.42
C LEU A 465 -35.57 -9.76 -27.03
N PHE A 466 -34.45 -10.30 -27.52
CA PHE A 466 -34.00 -11.65 -27.19
C PHE A 466 -33.72 -11.80 -25.69
N ALA A 467 -32.99 -10.86 -25.08
CA ALA A 467 -32.75 -10.86 -23.64
C ALA A 467 -34.06 -10.75 -22.84
N PHE A 468 -35.01 -9.94 -23.31
CA PHE A 468 -36.33 -9.81 -22.67
C PHE A 468 -37.12 -11.12 -22.73
N LEU A 469 -37.10 -11.81 -23.87
CA LEU A 469 -37.76 -13.11 -24.02
C LEU A 469 -37.13 -14.14 -23.09
N LEU A 470 -35.80 -14.18 -22.96
CA LEU A 470 -35.12 -15.08 -22.02
C LEU A 470 -35.51 -14.79 -20.57
N LEU A 471 -35.58 -13.52 -20.16
CA LEU A 471 -35.95 -13.15 -18.79
C LEU A 471 -37.41 -13.51 -18.48
N THR A 472 -38.31 -13.25 -19.43
CA THR A 472 -39.76 -13.50 -19.25
C THR A 472 -40.17 -14.95 -19.42
N ASN A 473 -39.34 -15.76 -20.09
CA ASN A 473 -39.59 -17.18 -20.33
C ASN A 473 -38.51 -18.08 -19.70
N SER A 474 -37.83 -17.60 -18.65
CA SER A 474 -36.69 -18.30 -18.04
C SER A 474 -37.03 -19.72 -17.60
N SER A 475 -38.27 -20.00 -17.19
CA SER A 475 -38.76 -21.35 -16.84
C SER A 475 -38.81 -22.35 -18.01
N LEU A 476 -38.65 -21.89 -19.26
CA LEU A 476 -38.55 -22.75 -20.44
C LEU A 476 -37.10 -23.11 -20.79
N PHE A 477 -36.12 -22.41 -20.20
CA PHE A 477 -34.71 -22.53 -20.54
C PHE A 477 -33.82 -22.96 -19.37
N PHE A 478 -34.30 -22.85 -18.13
CA PHE A 478 -33.59 -23.20 -16.90
C PHE A 478 -34.48 -23.93 -15.90
#